data_AF-A0A951TBH3-F1
#
_entry.id   AF-A0A951TBH3-F1
#
_cell.length_a   1.000
_cell.length_b   1.000
_cell.length_c   1.000
_cell.angle_alpha   90.00
_cell.angle_beta   90.00
_cell.angle_gamma   90.00
#
_symmetry.space_group_name_H-M   'P 1'
#
loop_
_entity.id
_entity.type
_entity.pdbx_description
1 polymer ?
#
loop_
_entity_poly.entity_id
_entity_poly.type
_entity_poly.pdbx_seq_one_letter_code
_entity_poly.pdbx_strand_id
1 'polypeptide(L)'
;MKNILLSLLVWCVAIFVYAQQSQDIAFNYSKNLDKQYASVSLHIVKSNDRYEVKYVNWSVVKTRIQIDRAKSGWKQNDFVCFVLDENNQVIDTIIIQHPLQPQDDMNTSKAQAKEILENTVSIYFKYSDNMKFLSIYKVEEDNNLIMINTLIIPQDK
;
A
#
# COMPACT_ATOMS: atom_id res chain seq x y z
N MET A 1 0.88 -38.62 54.07
CA MET A 1 1.40 -37.23 53.94
C MET A 1 2.12 -36.96 52.61
N LYS A 2 2.91 -37.90 52.03
CA LYS A 2 3.60 -37.70 50.73
C LYS A 2 2.67 -37.41 49.53
N ASN A 3 1.46 -37.98 49.50
CA ASN A 3 0.55 -37.83 48.34
C ASN A 3 -0.15 -36.45 48.27
N ILE A 4 -0.24 -35.73 49.39
CA ILE A 4 -0.86 -34.39 49.43
C ILE A 4 0.08 -33.34 48.85
N LEU A 5 1.39 -33.51 49.05
CA LEU A 5 2.39 -32.60 48.50
C LEU A 5 2.45 -32.69 46.97
N LEU A 6 2.27 -33.90 46.42
CA LEU A 6 2.29 -34.13 44.98
C LEU A 6 1.06 -33.53 44.28
N SER A 7 -0.13 -33.62 44.87
CA SER A 7 -1.35 -33.05 44.29
C SER A 7 -1.33 -31.51 44.28
N LEU A 8 -0.74 -30.90 45.29
CA LEU A 8 -0.59 -29.44 45.39
C LEU A 8 0.35 -28.90 44.30
N LEU A 9 1.43 -29.64 44.01
CA LEU A 9 2.41 -29.26 42.99
C LEU A 9 1.82 -29.34 41.57
N VAL A 10 0.98 -30.36 41.29
CA VAL A 10 0.26 -30.49 40.02
C VAL A 10 -0.75 -29.34 39.82
N TRP A 11 -1.46 -28.94 40.88
CA TRP A 11 -2.38 -27.80 40.81
C TRP A 11 -1.68 -26.47 40.57
N CYS A 12 -0.53 -26.22 41.20
CA CYS A 12 0.23 -25.01 40.95
C CYS A 12 0.69 -24.90 39.49
N VAL A 13 1.23 -25.98 38.91
CA VAL A 13 1.68 -25.99 37.51
C VAL A 13 0.53 -25.71 36.53
N ALA A 14 -0.64 -26.30 36.76
CA ALA A 14 -1.82 -26.07 35.93
C ALA A 14 -2.28 -24.60 35.95
N ILE A 15 -2.25 -23.95 37.11
CA ILE A 15 -2.61 -22.53 37.27
C ILE A 15 -1.62 -21.63 36.52
N PHE A 16 -0.32 -21.91 36.59
CA PHE A 16 0.70 -21.13 35.87
C PHE A 16 0.57 -21.26 34.34
N VAL A 17 0.31 -22.46 33.82
CA VAL A 17 0.10 -22.68 32.38
C VAL A 17 -1.17 -21.95 31.90
N TYR A 18 -2.25 -22.00 32.67
CA TYR A 18 -3.48 -21.28 32.34
C TYR A 18 -3.29 -19.75 32.36
N ALA A 19 -2.52 -19.25 33.34
CA ALA A 19 -2.19 -17.83 33.44
C ALA A 19 -1.36 -17.36 32.23
N GLN A 20 -0.34 -18.11 31.82
CA GLN A 20 0.46 -17.80 30.63
C GLN A 20 -0.38 -17.83 29.35
N GLN A 21 -1.24 -18.83 29.18
CA GLN A 21 -2.12 -18.91 28.00
C GLN A 21 -3.11 -17.74 27.94
N SER A 22 -3.63 -17.27 29.08
CA SER A 22 -4.52 -16.10 29.13
C SER A 22 -3.79 -14.78 28.79
N GLN A 23 -2.51 -14.66 29.16
CA GLN A 23 -1.67 -13.52 28.78
C GLN A 23 -1.32 -13.55 27.30
N ASP A 24 -1.03 -14.71 26.71
CA ASP A 24 -0.76 -14.84 25.27
C ASP A 24 -2.00 -14.53 24.42
N ILE A 25 -3.19 -14.85 24.93
CA ILE A 25 -4.47 -14.48 24.28
C ILE A 25 -4.70 -12.96 24.40
N ALA A 26 -4.51 -12.36 25.58
CA ALA A 26 -4.66 -10.93 25.77
C ALA A 26 -3.61 -10.11 24.99
N PHE A 27 -2.38 -10.61 24.87
CA PHE A 27 -1.30 -9.99 24.09
C PHE A 27 -1.55 -10.10 22.58
N ASN A 28 -2.15 -11.20 22.11
CA ASN A 28 -2.60 -11.32 20.72
C ASN A 28 -3.83 -10.45 20.41
N TYR A 29 -4.73 -10.22 21.38
CA TYR A 29 -5.86 -9.30 21.21
C TYR A 29 -5.43 -7.82 21.23
N SER A 30 -4.42 -7.46 22.02
CA SER A 30 -3.86 -6.10 22.06
C SER A 30 -3.07 -5.70 20.81
N LYS A 31 -2.75 -6.65 19.90
CA LYS A 31 -1.97 -6.39 18.68
C LYS A 31 -2.81 -5.99 17.46
N ASN A 32 -4.11 -5.77 17.62
CA ASN A 32 -4.94 -5.03 16.66
C ASN A 32 -4.96 -3.54 17.03
N LEU A 33 -3.80 -2.88 17.02
CA LEU A 33 -3.82 -1.43 16.79
C LEU A 33 -4.52 -1.20 15.45
N ASP A 34 -5.53 -0.33 15.46
CA ASP A 34 -6.21 0.20 14.28
C ASP A 34 -5.22 0.37 13.13
N LYS A 35 -5.29 -0.50 12.12
CA LYS A 35 -4.43 -0.37 10.95
C LYS A 35 -4.88 0.90 10.21
N GLN A 36 -4.04 1.92 10.25
CA GLN A 36 -4.22 3.14 9.49
C GLN A 36 -3.63 2.94 8.09
N TYR A 37 -4.34 3.45 7.10
CA TYR A 37 -3.92 3.41 5.70
C TYR A 37 -3.88 4.83 5.15
N ALA A 38 -2.88 5.13 4.34
CA ALA A 38 -2.87 6.34 3.54
C ALA A 38 -3.68 6.07 2.27
N SER A 39 -4.58 7.00 1.94
CA SER A 39 -5.32 7.06 0.69
C SER A 39 -4.78 8.24 -0.12
N VAL A 40 -4.31 7.98 -1.33
CA VAL A 40 -3.78 9.01 -2.22
C VAL A 40 -4.46 8.92 -3.57
N SER A 41 -5.06 10.01 -4.03
CA SER A 41 -5.61 10.14 -5.37
C SER A 41 -4.60 10.84 -6.27
N LEU A 42 -4.15 10.14 -7.32
CA LEU A 42 -3.22 10.63 -8.33
C LEU A 42 -3.96 10.92 -9.63
N HIS A 43 -3.79 12.12 -10.16
CA HIS A 43 -4.21 12.45 -11.52
C HIS A 43 -3.02 12.28 -12.45
N ILE A 44 -3.16 11.36 -13.40
CA ILE A 44 -2.14 10.98 -14.36
C ILE A 44 -2.58 11.50 -15.73
N VAL A 45 -1.73 12.27 -16.38
CA VAL A 45 -1.97 12.80 -17.72
C VAL A 45 -0.81 12.41 -18.63
N LYS A 46 -1.12 11.90 -19.82
CA LYS A 46 -0.17 11.73 -20.91
C LYS A 46 -0.54 12.68 -22.04
N SER A 47 0.42 13.50 -22.44
CA SER A 47 0.31 14.33 -23.64
C SER A 47 1.53 14.15 -24.51
N ASN A 48 1.36 13.52 -25.67
CA ASN A 48 2.46 13.09 -26.54
C ASN A 48 3.39 12.13 -25.79
N ASP A 49 4.68 12.42 -25.76
CA ASP A 49 5.71 11.60 -25.11
C ASP A 49 6.00 12.02 -23.65
N ARG A 50 5.15 12.86 -23.06
CA ARG A 50 5.33 13.35 -21.68
C ARG A 50 4.21 12.86 -20.77
N TYR A 51 4.63 12.41 -19.60
CA TYR A 51 3.77 12.05 -18.49
C TYR A 51 3.82 13.14 -17.42
N GLU A 52 2.66 13.45 -16.86
CA GLU A 52 2.53 14.30 -15.69
C GLU A 52 1.69 13.56 -14.65
N VAL A 53 2.12 13.61 -13.39
CA VAL A 53 1.36 13.06 -12.26
C VAL A 53 1.30 14.10 -11.15
N LYS A 54 0.09 14.37 -10.65
CA LYS A 54 -0.19 15.33 -9.59
C LYS A 54 -1.04 14.72 -8.49
N TYR A 55 -0.90 15.24 -7.27
CA TYR A 55 -1.87 14.97 -6.20
C TYR A 55 -3.21 15.60 -6.54
N VAL A 56 -4.27 14.84 -6.32
CA VAL A 56 -5.65 15.35 -6.28
C VAL A 56 -6.10 15.50 -4.83
N ASN A 57 -5.88 14.45 -4.03
CA ASN A 57 -6.27 14.41 -2.62
C ASN A 57 -5.40 13.40 -1.86
N TRP A 58 -5.31 13.58 -0.54
CA TRP A 58 -4.66 12.67 0.37
C TRP A 58 -5.44 12.62 1.69
N SER A 59 -5.48 11.46 2.33
CA SER A 59 -6.03 11.32 3.68
C SER A 59 -5.53 10.06 4.38
N VAL A 60 -5.56 10.07 5.71
CA VAL A 60 -5.37 8.86 6.53
C VAL A 60 -6.73 8.29 6.88
N VAL A 61 -6.96 7.02 6.52
CA VAL A 61 -8.22 6.32 6.74
C VAL A 61 -8.02 5.14 7.70
N LYS A 62 -8.93 5.05 8.69
CA LYS A 62 -9.00 3.93 9.63
C LYS A 62 -9.99 2.89 9.12
N THR A 63 -9.58 2.07 8.15
CA THR A 63 -10.45 1.00 7.62
C THR A 63 -9.63 -0.19 7.12
N ARG A 64 -10.24 -1.38 7.09
CA ARG A 64 -9.66 -2.56 6.44
C ARG A 64 -9.82 -2.42 4.94
N ILE A 65 -8.83 -1.83 4.27
CA ILE A 65 -8.75 -1.90 2.82
C ILE A 65 -8.09 -3.23 2.46
N GLN A 66 -8.81 -4.07 1.70
CA GLN A 66 -8.16 -5.16 0.99
C GLN A 66 -7.30 -4.54 -0.11
N ILE A 67 -6.03 -4.33 0.20
CA ILE A 67 -5.04 -4.01 -0.82
C ILE A 67 -4.76 -5.33 -1.53
N ASP A 68 -5.35 -5.50 -2.72
CA ASP A 68 -4.90 -6.52 -3.66
C ASP A 68 -3.49 -6.13 -4.10
N ARG A 69 -2.51 -6.55 -3.30
CA ARG A 69 -1.10 -6.49 -3.70
C ARG A 69 -1.00 -7.34 -4.96
N ALA A 70 -0.62 -6.71 -6.07
CA ALA A 70 -0.47 -7.41 -7.34
C ALA A 70 0.38 -8.67 -7.14
N LYS A 71 -0.23 -9.85 -7.33
CA LYS A 71 0.43 -11.16 -7.16
C LYS A 71 1.36 -11.50 -8.33
N SER A 72 1.24 -10.76 -9.44
CA SER A 72 2.05 -10.90 -10.64
C SER A 72 3.03 -9.73 -10.75
N GLY A 73 4.20 -9.98 -11.34
CA GLY A 73 5.14 -8.91 -11.69
C GLY A 73 4.48 -7.79 -12.50
N TRP A 74 5.09 -6.62 -12.46
CA TRP A 74 4.68 -5.48 -13.28
C TRP A 74 4.92 -5.76 -14.78
N LYS A 75 4.20 -5.05 -15.64
CA LYS A 75 4.30 -5.15 -17.11
C LYS A 75 4.54 -3.77 -17.71
N GLN A 76 4.96 -3.73 -18.97
CA GLN A 76 5.08 -2.50 -19.73
C GLN A 76 3.77 -1.69 -19.66
N ASN A 77 3.91 -0.38 -19.47
CA ASN A 77 2.84 0.60 -19.26
C ASN A 77 2.13 0.56 -17.90
N ASP A 78 2.49 -0.36 -17.01
CA ASP A 78 2.13 -0.21 -15.60
C ASP A 78 2.88 0.96 -14.98
N PHE A 79 2.32 1.49 -13.88
CA PHE A 79 2.98 2.48 -13.06
C PHE A 79 3.37 1.84 -11.73
N VAL A 80 4.55 2.20 -11.24
CA VAL A 80 5.08 1.75 -9.96
C VAL A 80 5.26 2.95 -9.07
N CYS A 81 4.66 2.91 -7.90
CA CYS A 81 4.83 3.91 -6.87
C CYS A 81 5.61 3.32 -5.71
N PHE A 82 6.78 3.90 -5.42
CA PHE A 82 7.54 3.59 -4.22
C PHE A 82 7.21 4.62 -3.13
N VAL A 83 6.77 4.13 -1.99
CA VAL A 83 6.64 4.93 -0.76
C VAL A 83 8.00 4.93 -0.11
N LEU A 84 8.59 6.11 0.07
CA LEU A 84 9.94 6.28 0.57
C LEU A 84 9.94 7.00 1.92
N ASP A 85 10.91 6.68 2.76
CA ASP A 85 11.22 7.44 3.97
C ASP A 85 12.07 8.70 3.66
N GLU A 86 12.45 9.43 4.71
CA GLU A 86 13.33 10.62 4.59
C GLU A 86 14.73 10.33 4.04
N ASN A 87 15.19 9.08 4.14
CA ASN A 87 16.48 8.60 3.66
C ASN A 87 16.38 7.96 2.25
N ASN A 88 15.24 8.10 1.59
CA ASN A 88 14.91 7.47 0.31
C ASN A 88 14.88 5.93 0.34
N GLN A 89 14.69 5.31 1.51
CA GLN A 89 14.50 3.86 1.62
C GLN A 89 13.06 3.49 1.28
N VAL A 90 12.88 2.41 0.53
CA VAL A 90 11.55 1.92 0.14
C VAL A 90 10.84 1.27 1.33
N ILE A 91 9.71 1.86 1.72
CA ILE A 91 8.80 1.36 2.77
C ILE A 91 7.75 0.42 2.17
N ASP A 92 7.17 0.80 1.03
CA ASP A 92 6.13 0.03 0.33
C ASP A 92 6.20 0.26 -1.18
N THR A 93 5.63 -0.68 -1.94
CA THR A 93 5.57 -0.65 -3.40
C THR A 93 4.14 -0.90 -3.85
N ILE A 94 3.59 0.03 -4.62
CA ILE A 94 2.25 -0.06 -5.20
C ILE A 94 2.38 -0.14 -6.71
N ILE A 95 1.64 -1.06 -7.32
CA ILE A 95 1.59 -1.21 -8.77
C ILE A 95 0.19 -0.78 -9.23
N ILE A 96 0.15 0.17 -10.15
CA ILE A 96 -1.07 0.64 -10.81
C ILE A 96 -1.06 0.05 -12.20
N GLN A 97 -1.96 -0.90 -12.46
CA GLN A 97 -1.97 -1.62 -13.73
C GLN A 97 -2.63 -0.79 -14.81
N HIS A 98 -1.92 -0.62 -15.94
CA HIS A 98 -2.40 0.05 -17.16
C HIS A 98 -3.27 1.31 -16.90
N PRO A 99 -2.80 2.30 -16.13
CA PRO A 99 -3.64 3.40 -15.66
C PRO A 99 -4.17 4.31 -16.77
N LEU A 100 -3.63 4.23 -17.98
CA LEU A 100 -4.01 5.06 -19.12
C LEU A 100 -4.49 4.21 -20.31
N GLN A 101 -4.97 2.99 -20.06
CA GLN A 101 -5.51 2.17 -21.14
C GLN A 101 -6.75 2.88 -21.74
N PRO A 102 -6.80 3.10 -23.06
CA PRO A 102 -7.99 3.64 -23.71
C PRO A 102 -9.19 2.76 -23.35
N GLN A 103 -10.28 3.37 -22.90
CA GLN A 103 -11.55 2.65 -22.85
C GLN A 103 -11.92 2.34 -24.30
N ASP A 104 -12.11 1.05 -24.59
CA ASP A 104 -12.44 0.53 -25.91
C ASP A 104 -13.90 0.90 -26.24
N ASP A 105 -14.17 2.20 -26.38
CA ASP A 105 -15.45 2.71 -26.81
C ASP A 105 -15.55 2.48 -28.32
N MET A 106 -16.30 1.44 -28.65
CA MET A 106 -16.73 1.11 -30.01
C MET A 106 -17.08 2.37 -30.81
N ASN A 107 -16.53 2.44 -32.02
CA ASN A 107 -16.88 3.36 -33.09
C ASN A 107 -16.68 4.84 -32.79
N THR A 108 -15.58 5.41 -33.28
CA THR A 108 -15.68 6.57 -34.20
C THR A 108 -14.40 6.79 -34.99
N SER A 109 -14.63 7.18 -36.24
CA SER A 109 -13.66 7.45 -37.29
C SER A 109 -12.59 8.48 -36.93
N LYS A 110 -11.36 8.19 -37.39
CA LYS A 110 -10.33 9.13 -37.85
C LYS A 110 -10.55 10.61 -37.49
N ALA A 111 -9.85 11.06 -36.45
CA ALA A 111 -9.30 12.40 -36.40
C ALA A 111 -7.95 12.34 -35.67
N GLN A 112 -6.89 12.85 -36.31
CA GLN A 112 -5.57 13.09 -35.70
C GLN A 112 -5.67 14.22 -34.67
N ALA A 113 -6.52 14.06 -33.66
CA ALA A 113 -6.43 14.85 -32.45
C ALA A 113 -5.26 14.30 -31.63
N LYS A 114 -4.39 15.17 -31.17
CA LYS A 114 -3.31 14.86 -30.23
C LYS A 114 -3.96 14.18 -29.01
N GLU A 115 -3.88 12.85 -28.94
CA GLU A 115 -4.59 12.06 -27.94
C GLU A 115 -4.01 12.40 -26.55
N ILE A 116 -4.77 13.19 -25.78
CA ILE A 116 -4.49 13.41 -24.37
C ILE A 116 -5.21 12.30 -23.64
N LEU A 117 -4.46 11.43 -22.96
CA LEU A 117 -4.99 10.39 -22.10
C LEU A 117 -4.88 10.85 -20.66
N GLU A 118 -5.96 10.74 -19.90
CA GLU A 118 -5.96 11.08 -18.48
C GLU A 118 -6.75 10.06 -17.68
N ASN A 119 -6.32 9.84 -16.43
CA ASN A 119 -7.05 9.03 -15.48
C ASN A 119 -6.76 9.51 -14.05
N THR A 120 -7.71 9.30 -13.16
CA THR A 120 -7.52 9.52 -11.72
C THR A 120 -7.59 8.18 -11.01
N VAL A 121 -6.49 7.81 -10.35
CA VAL A 121 -6.35 6.54 -9.64
C VAL A 121 -6.16 6.77 -8.16
N SER A 122 -6.85 5.97 -7.35
CA SER A 122 -6.68 5.98 -5.89
C SER A 122 -5.81 4.81 -5.48
N ILE A 123 -4.69 5.11 -4.82
CA ILE A 123 -3.79 4.12 -4.25
C ILE A 123 -3.92 4.11 -2.74
N TYR A 124 -3.73 2.93 -2.15
CA TYR A 124 -3.78 2.70 -0.73
C TYR A 124 -2.54 1.95 -0.28
N PHE A 125 -1.92 2.40 0.80
CA PHE A 125 -0.77 1.75 1.40
C PHE A 125 -0.81 1.90 2.92
N LYS A 126 -0.04 1.06 3.61
CA LYS A 126 -0.01 1.10 5.07
C LYS A 126 0.58 2.44 5.52
N TYR A 127 -0.15 3.15 6.38
CA TYR A 127 0.33 4.41 6.92
C TYR A 127 1.51 4.17 7.87
N SER A 128 2.51 5.04 7.81
CA SER A 128 3.68 5.03 8.69
C SER A 128 4.21 6.44 8.85
N ASP A 129 4.51 6.86 10.08
CA ASP A 129 4.96 8.24 10.37
C ASP A 129 6.33 8.58 9.75
N ASN A 130 7.08 7.58 9.30
CA ASN A 130 8.37 7.77 8.63
C ASN A 130 8.25 7.99 7.11
N MET A 131 7.04 7.87 6.52
CA MET A 131 6.87 8.07 5.09
C MET A 131 7.06 9.55 4.74
N LYS A 132 7.78 9.84 3.64
CA LYS A 132 8.06 11.22 3.24
C LYS A 132 7.78 11.49 1.77
N PHE A 133 8.09 10.53 0.91
CA PHE A 133 7.98 10.73 -0.53
C PHE A 133 7.20 9.59 -1.20
N LEU A 134 6.53 9.92 -2.29
CA LEU A 134 5.92 8.97 -3.21
C LEU A 134 6.59 9.15 -4.57
N SER A 135 7.50 8.24 -4.91
CA SER A 135 8.22 8.27 -6.19
C SER A 135 7.49 7.40 -7.21
N ILE A 136 7.17 7.98 -8.36
CA ILE A 136 6.27 7.39 -9.36
C ILE A 136 7.07 7.15 -10.63
N TYR A 137 7.01 5.90 -11.11
CA TYR A 137 7.71 5.43 -12.29
C TYR A 137 6.74 4.81 -13.27
N LYS A 138 7.05 4.91 -14.56
CA LYS A 138 6.43 4.11 -15.61
C LYS A 138 7.33 2.92 -15.92
N VAL A 139 6.72 1.76 -16.10
CA VAL A 139 7.39 0.57 -16.62
C VAL A 139 7.44 0.66 -18.14
N GLU A 140 8.64 0.60 -18.70
CA GLU A 140 8.92 0.53 -20.13
C GLU A 140 9.26 -0.90 -20.57
N GLU A 141 9.66 -1.04 -21.83
CA GLU A 141 10.20 -2.28 -22.37
C GLU A 141 11.35 -2.80 -21.50
N ASP A 142 11.47 -4.13 -21.44
CA ASP A 142 12.44 -4.87 -20.63
C ASP A 142 12.37 -4.61 -19.11
N ASN A 143 11.21 -4.16 -18.60
CA ASN A 143 10.98 -3.82 -17.19
C ASN A 143 11.84 -2.64 -16.68
N ASN A 144 12.32 -1.79 -17.60
CA ASN A 144 13.00 -0.56 -17.22
C ASN A 144 12.02 0.41 -16.57
N LEU A 145 12.47 1.11 -15.52
CA LEU A 145 11.67 2.11 -14.83
C LEU A 145 12.12 3.51 -15.22
N ILE A 146 11.20 4.32 -15.76
CA ILE A 146 11.43 5.74 -15.99
C ILE A 146 10.72 6.53 -14.90
N MET A 147 11.48 7.33 -14.15
CA MET A 147 10.91 8.23 -13.16
C MET A 147 10.06 9.30 -13.85
N ILE A 148 8.82 9.43 -13.40
CA ILE A 148 7.91 10.47 -13.89
C ILE A 148 7.89 11.64 -12.91
N ASN A 149 7.70 11.35 -11.62
CA ASN A 149 7.62 12.38 -10.61
C ASN A 149 7.98 11.83 -9.22
N THR A 150 8.36 12.70 -8.31
CA THR A 150 8.44 12.40 -6.88
C THR A 150 7.64 13.44 -6.12
N LEU A 151 6.66 12.95 -5.37
CA LEU A 151 5.72 13.79 -4.64
C LEU A 151 6.02 13.73 -3.14
N ILE A 152 5.84 14.84 -2.42
CA ILE A 152 5.98 14.89 -0.96
C ILE A 152 4.67 14.45 -0.32
N ILE A 153 4.70 13.39 0.47
CA ILE A 153 3.53 12.91 1.19
C ILE A 153 3.26 13.89 2.35
N PRO A 154 2.08 14.55 2.38
CA PRO A 154 1.76 15.44 3.48
C PRO A 154 1.69 14.67 4.80
N GLN A 155 2.11 15.32 5.88
CA GLN A 155 2.07 14.75 7.22
C GLN A 155 0.89 15.40 7.96
N ASP A 156 0.00 14.59 8.53
CA ASP A 156 -0.98 15.09 9.49
C ASP A 156 -0.19 15.54 10.73
N LYS A 157 -0.30 16.83 11.07
CA LYS A 157 0.29 17.38 12.30
C LYS A 157 -0.62 17.16 13.49
#